data_AF-A0A383WA07-F1
#
_entry.id   AF-A0A383WA07-F1
#
_cell.length_a   1.000
_cell.length_b   1.000
_cell.length_c   1.000
_cell.angle_alpha   90.00
_cell.angle_beta   90.00
_cell.angle_gamma   90.00
#
_symmetry.space_group_name_H-M   'P 1'
#
loop_
_entity.id
_entity.type
_entity.pdbx_description
1 polymer ?
#
loop_
_entity_poly.entity_id
_entity_poly.type
_entity_poly.pdbx_seq_one_letter_code
_entity_poly.pdbx_strand_id
1 'polypeptide(L)'
;MHLTALTKLGAYNTQANTASQLPQQLLELELDAGGSLAAVLGCKQLQHLDLGWCRSAAAVANAAELSQLSSLTGLTHIGLNYMFGHLAHEVGEADAVATAAAVDAAAAAWPLLAGQLRSLLIDGLQPGCMQAATMQHIRQLSRLTCLSMQFLYFHPSPEVSAPPVTPTDLAGVLASLCELQELELQCTEPTDRLLLQEPAAAAAAAAAAALQPGMQQQ
;
A
#
# COMPACT_ATOMS: atom_id res chain seq x y z
N MET A 1 26.48 25.42 4.72
CA MET A 1 27.01 24.24 3.98
C MET A 1 26.19 24.11 2.70
N HIS A 2 26.81 24.22 1.53
CA HIS A 2 26.13 23.99 0.26
C HIS A 2 26.37 22.54 -0.16
N LEU A 3 25.43 21.66 0.17
CA LEU A 3 25.42 20.26 -0.28
C LEU A 3 24.90 20.17 -1.73
N THR A 4 25.52 20.90 -2.65
CA THR A 4 25.06 21.02 -4.06
C THR A 4 25.27 19.76 -4.89
N ALA A 5 26.06 18.80 -4.40
CA ALA A 5 26.27 17.50 -5.02
C ALA A 5 25.39 16.39 -4.42
N LEU A 6 24.59 16.70 -3.38
CA LEU A 6 23.75 15.69 -2.73
C LEU A 6 22.54 15.38 -3.62
N THR A 7 22.46 14.14 -4.10
CA THR A 7 21.37 13.63 -4.95
C THR A 7 20.48 12.61 -4.24
N LYS A 8 20.96 11.99 -3.15
CA LYS A 8 20.21 11.07 -2.31
C LYS A 8 20.21 11.57 -0.87
N LEU A 9 19.05 11.60 -0.23
CA LEU A 9 18.91 11.95 1.18
C LEU A 9 17.97 10.97 1.86
N GLY A 10 18.48 10.26 2.88
CA GLY A 10 17.65 9.47 3.80
C GLY A 10 17.59 10.16 5.16
N ALA A 11 16.39 10.51 5.60
CA ALA A 11 16.14 11.25 6.82
C ALA A 11 15.04 10.59 7.65
N TYR A 12 15.31 9.35 8.06
CA TYR A 12 14.49 8.59 9.01
C TYR A 12 14.35 9.37 10.32
N ASN A 13 13.14 9.39 10.89
CA ASN A 13 12.80 10.12 12.12
C ASN A 13 12.79 11.66 11.99
N THR A 14 12.75 12.19 10.76
CA THR A 14 12.48 13.60 10.51
C THR A 14 11.17 13.77 9.76
N GLN A 15 10.28 14.61 10.28
CA GLN A 15 9.00 14.87 9.66
C GLN A 15 9.17 15.73 8.41
N ALA A 16 8.41 15.45 7.35
CA ALA A 16 8.44 16.23 6.10
C ALA A 16 8.22 17.75 6.29
N ASN A 17 7.53 18.17 7.35
CA ASN A 17 7.31 19.58 7.68
C ASN A 17 8.60 20.35 8.06
N THR A 18 9.63 19.66 8.55
CA THR A 18 10.94 20.25 8.86
C THR A 18 11.83 20.37 7.62
N ALA A 19 11.41 19.79 6.50
CA ALA A 19 12.18 19.70 5.27
C ALA A 19 12.07 20.94 4.37
N SER A 20 11.70 22.11 4.91
CA SER A 20 11.55 23.36 4.14
C SER A 20 12.80 23.84 3.39
N GLN A 21 13.92 23.12 3.51
CA GLN A 21 15.19 23.34 2.82
C GLN A 21 15.76 22.08 2.16
N LEU A 22 14.92 21.24 1.55
CA LEU A 22 15.42 20.13 0.72
C LEU A 22 16.22 20.67 -0.49
N PRO A 23 17.39 20.08 -0.79
CA PRO A 23 18.14 20.43 -1.99
C PRO A 23 17.33 20.12 -3.26
N GLN A 24 17.21 21.09 -4.17
CA GLN A 24 16.39 20.94 -5.38
C GLN A 24 16.96 19.92 -6.39
N GLN A 25 18.23 19.54 -6.25
CA GLN A 25 18.88 18.54 -7.10
C GLN A 25 18.74 17.10 -6.59
N LEU A 26 17.93 16.86 -5.54
CA LEU A 26 17.66 15.51 -5.07
C LEU A 26 16.94 14.69 -6.15
N LEU A 27 17.44 13.48 -6.36
CA LEU A 27 16.86 12.43 -7.19
C LEU A 27 16.17 11.38 -6.33
N GLU A 28 16.69 11.13 -5.12
CA GLU A 28 16.16 10.14 -4.19
C GLU A 28 15.96 10.76 -2.80
N LEU A 29 14.80 10.50 -2.21
CA LEU A 29 14.44 11.03 -0.90
C LEU A 29 13.70 9.97 -0.09
N GLU A 30 14.17 9.72 1.13
CA GLU A 30 13.54 8.83 2.10
C GLU A 30 13.24 9.65 3.36
N LEU A 31 11.98 9.72 3.80
CA LEU A 31 11.55 10.52 4.96
C LEU A 31 10.33 9.92 5.65
N ASP A 32 10.03 10.33 6.88
CA ASP A 32 8.82 9.88 7.56
C ASP A 32 7.61 10.73 7.18
N ALA A 33 6.45 10.08 6.99
CA ALA A 33 5.16 10.63 6.55
C ALA A 33 4.50 11.62 7.54
N GLY A 34 5.24 12.18 8.50
CA GLY A 34 4.72 12.93 9.65
C GLY A 34 4.24 14.36 9.40
N GLY A 35 4.08 14.83 8.16
CA GLY A 35 3.59 16.19 7.86
C GLY A 35 3.60 16.53 6.37
N SER A 36 3.12 17.70 5.94
CA SER A 36 2.91 18.01 4.51
C SER A 36 4.08 17.68 3.56
N LEU A 37 3.75 17.21 2.35
CA LEU A 37 4.68 16.99 1.25
C LEU A 37 5.14 18.26 0.53
N ALA A 38 4.69 19.45 0.95
CA ALA A 38 5.01 20.72 0.30
C ALA A 38 6.52 20.93 0.08
N ALA A 39 7.36 20.49 1.03
CA ALA A 39 8.82 20.53 0.90
C ALA A 39 9.34 19.65 -0.26
N VAL A 40 8.75 18.47 -0.43
CA VAL A 40 9.11 17.51 -1.49
C VAL A 40 8.77 18.08 -2.87
N LEU A 41 7.69 18.85 -2.99
CA LEU A 41 7.27 19.46 -4.26
C LEU A 41 8.29 20.46 -4.82
N GLY A 42 9.21 20.97 -4.00
CA GLY A 42 10.34 21.79 -4.45
C GLY A 42 11.45 21.01 -5.19
N CYS A 43 11.51 19.69 -5.00
CA CYS A 43 12.50 18.81 -5.60
C CYS A 43 12.06 18.36 -7.00
N LYS A 44 12.11 19.26 -7.98
CA LYS A 44 11.59 18.99 -9.35
C LYS A 44 12.32 17.89 -10.11
N GLN A 45 13.51 17.50 -9.66
CA GLN A 45 14.29 16.40 -10.25
C GLN A 45 14.07 15.06 -9.54
N LEU A 46 13.21 15.01 -8.52
CA LEU A 46 13.01 13.81 -7.72
C LEU A 46 12.41 12.68 -8.58
N GLN A 47 13.03 11.51 -8.48
CA GLN A 47 12.67 10.28 -9.20
C GLN A 47 12.19 9.20 -8.25
N HIS A 48 12.73 9.17 -7.04
CA HIS A 48 12.46 8.18 -6.01
C HIS A 48 12.03 8.85 -4.71
N LEU A 49 10.87 8.45 -4.18
CA LEU A 49 10.37 8.91 -2.90
C LEU A 49 9.93 7.72 -2.05
N ASP A 50 10.57 7.54 -0.90
CA ASP A 50 10.12 6.61 0.13
C ASP A 50 9.58 7.36 1.34
N LEU A 51 8.37 6.98 1.75
CA LEU A 51 7.68 7.52 2.90
C LEU A 51 7.58 6.44 4.00
N GLY A 52 8.32 6.66 5.07
CA GLY A 52 8.28 5.86 6.28
C GLY A 52 7.10 6.20 7.18
N TRP A 53 6.68 5.25 8.01
CA TRP A 53 5.76 5.50 9.13
C TRP A 53 4.41 6.10 8.71
N CYS A 54 3.81 5.58 7.63
CA CYS A 54 2.52 6.00 7.07
C CYS A 54 1.30 5.60 7.93
N ARG A 55 1.31 5.84 9.24
CA ARG A 55 0.42 5.20 10.23
C ARG A 55 -0.96 5.82 10.41
N SER A 56 -1.22 7.02 9.90
CA SER A 56 -2.54 7.63 10.08
C SER A 56 -3.05 8.25 8.80
N ALA A 57 -4.37 8.22 8.61
CA ALA A 57 -5.03 9.00 7.55
C ALA A 57 -4.80 10.52 7.70
N ALA A 58 -4.39 10.98 8.90
CA ALA A 58 -3.99 12.37 9.13
C ALA A 58 -2.52 12.65 8.74
N ALA A 59 -1.67 11.61 8.71
CA ALA A 59 -0.35 11.66 8.12
C ALA A 59 -0.46 11.72 6.58
N VAL A 60 0.64 12.00 5.90
CA VAL A 60 0.75 12.21 4.44
C VAL A 60 0.11 11.16 3.55
N ALA A 61 -0.26 10.00 4.10
CA ALA A 61 -1.01 8.96 3.43
C ALA A 61 -2.48 9.32 3.10
N ASN A 62 -2.86 10.61 3.09
CA ASN A 62 -4.14 11.01 2.51
C ASN A 62 -4.00 11.28 1.01
N ALA A 63 -5.04 10.92 0.25
CA ALA A 63 -5.06 11.01 -1.20
C ALA A 63 -4.70 12.42 -1.72
N ALA A 64 -5.11 13.46 -0.99
CA ALA A 64 -4.91 14.85 -1.40
C ALA A 64 -3.42 15.24 -1.39
N GLU A 65 -2.68 14.93 -0.32
CA GLU A 65 -1.24 15.23 -0.27
C GLU A 65 -0.46 14.39 -1.30
N LEU A 66 -0.75 13.09 -1.41
CA LEU A 66 -0.10 12.22 -2.41
C LEU A 66 -0.43 12.64 -3.84
N SER A 67 -1.64 13.15 -4.11
CA SER A 67 -2.00 13.66 -5.44
C SER A 67 -1.14 14.84 -5.90
N GLN A 68 -0.58 15.63 -4.96
CA GLN A 68 0.29 16.76 -5.30
C GLN A 68 1.62 16.28 -5.92
N LEU A 69 2.02 15.02 -5.68
CA LEU A 69 3.19 14.39 -6.29
C LEU A 69 3.05 14.24 -7.81
N SER A 70 1.84 14.32 -8.37
CA SER A 70 1.63 14.37 -9.83
C SER A 70 2.29 15.58 -10.50
N SER A 71 2.63 16.62 -9.72
CA SER A 71 3.41 17.76 -10.21
C SER A 71 4.91 17.46 -10.38
N LEU A 72 5.39 16.34 -9.84
CA LEU A 72 6.76 15.86 -9.99
C LEU A 72 6.80 14.87 -11.16
N THR A 73 6.89 15.40 -12.38
CA THR A 73 6.83 14.61 -13.62
C THR A 73 7.97 13.59 -13.78
N GLY A 74 9.07 13.78 -13.06
CA GLY A 74 10.20 12.84 -13.00
C GLY A 74 10.02 11.70 -12.00
N LEU A 75 9.01 11.75 -11.13
CA LEU A 75 8.81 10.76 -10.07
C LEU A 75 8.30 9.45 -10.66
N THR A 76 9.16 8.43 -10.61
CA THR A 76 8.92 7.09 -11.17
C THR A 76 8.81 6.01 -10.10
N HIS A 77 9.29 6.27 -8.88
CA HIS A 77 9.20 5.34 -7.76
C HIS A 77 8.53 5.99 -6.55
N ILE A 78 7.61 5.25 -5.93
CA ILE A 78 7.02 5.56 -4.63
C ILE A 78 7.06 4.31 -3.74
N GLY A 79 7.66 4.46 -2.57
CA GLY A 79 7.56 3.49 -1.47
C GLY A 79 6.73 4.03 -0.32
N LEU A 80 5.78 3.24 0.16
CA LEU A 80 5.03 3.52 1.38
C LEU A 80 5.32 2.42 2.39
N ASN A 81 5.90 2.80 3.52
CA ASN A 81 6.22 1.89 4.59
C ASN A 81 5.31 2.15 5.81
N TYR A 82 4.51 1.14 6.13
CA TYR A 82 3.55 1.13 7.23
C TYR A 82 4.11 0.45 8.50
N MET A 83 5.41 0.11 8.54
CA MET A 83 6.01 -0.66 9.63
C MET A 83 5.83 -0.02 11.02
N PHE A 84 5.60 -0.91 11.98
CA PHE A 84 5.62 -0.65 13.41
C PHE A 84 7.07 -0.74 13.90
N GLY A 85 7.60 0.34 14.47
CA GLY A 85 8.93 0.32 15.06
C GLY A 85 8.94 -0.59 16.27
N HIS A 86 9.47 -1.81 16.12
CA HIS A 86 9.99 -2.79 17.11
C HIS A 86 9.38 -2.94 18.53
N LEU A 87 8.30 -2.25 18.90
CA LEU A 87 7.60 -2.40 20.18
C LEU A 87 6.31 -3.21 19.98
N ALA A 88 6.48 -4.30 19.23
CA ALA A 88 5.49 -5.28 18.80
C ALA A 88 5.01 -6.20 19.94
N HIS A 89 4.65 -5.65 21.10
CA HIS A 89 3.96 -6.42 22.14
C HIS A 89 2.50 -6.02 22.34
N GLU A 90 2.07 -4.86 21.84
CA GLU A 90 0.68 -4.39 21.99
C GLU A 90 0.23 -3.63 20.74
N VAL A 91 0.21 -4.29 19.58
CA VAL A 91 -0.49 -3.72 18.42
C VAL A 91 -1.98 -3.96 18.64
N GLY A 92 -2.69 -2.92 19.08
CA GLY A 92 -4.14 -2.97 19.29
C GLY A 92 -4.90 -2.97 17.95
N GLU A 93 -6.14 -3.45 17.96
CA GLU A 93 -7.03 -3.46 16.79
C GLU A 93 -7.19 -2.08 16.12
N ALA A 94 -7.12 -1.01 16.91
CA ALA A 94 -7.17 0.37 16.43
C ALA A 94 -6.04 0.69 15.43
N ASP A 95 -4.87 0.10 15.59
CA ASP A 95 -3.72 0.35 14.71
C ASP A 95 -3.87 -0.35 13.35
N ALA A 96 -4.51 -1.53 13.33
CA ALA A 96 -4.81 -2.25 12.10
C ALA A 96 -5.83 -1.52 11.23
N VAL A 97 -6.89 -0.99 11.88
CA VAL A 97 -7.91 -0.19 11.21
C VAL A 97 -7.32 1.12 10.67
N ALA A 98 -6.46 1.79 11.45
CA ALA A 98 -5.79 3.01 11.00
C ALA A 98 -4.86 2.75 9.80
N THR A 99 -4.15 1.62 9.81
CA THR A 99 -3.29 1.20 8.69
C THR A 99 -4.11 0.90 7.45
N ALA A 100 -5.21 0.16 7.57
CA ALA A 100 -6.12 -0.11 6.45
C ALA A 100 -6.64 1.18 5.82
N ALA A 101 -7.12 2.11 6.66
CA ALA A 101 -7.60 3.41 6.20
C ALA A 101 -6.51 4.23 5.52
N ALA A 102 -5.27 4.18 6.02
CA ALA A 102 -4.14 4.88 5.41
C ALA A 102 -3.70 4.25 4.08
N VAL A 103 -3.76 2.93 3.94
CA VAL A 103 -3.51 2.22 2.68
C VAL A 103 -4.56 2.60 1.63
N ASP A 104 -5.84 2.54 1.97
CA ASP A 104 -6.91 2.88 1.03
C ASP A 104 -6.90 4.38 0.67
N ALA A 105 -6.65 5.26 1.65
CA ALA A 105 -6.53 6.68 1.40
C ALA A 105 -5.33 7.01 0.49
N ALA A 106 -4.19 6.31 0.66
CA ALA A 106 -3.07 6.46 -0.24
C ALA A 106 -3.39 5.91 -1.64
N ALA A 107 -4.11 4.78 -1.71
CA ALA A 107 -4.43 4.14 -2.96
C ALA A 107 -5.31 5.00 -3.88
N ALA A 108 -6.17 5.83 -3.32
CA ALA A 108 -6.97 6.79 -4.08
C ALA A 108 -6.13 7.82 -4.88
N ALA A 109 -4.83 8.00 -4.58
CA ALA A 109 -3.93 8.86 -5.34
C ALA A 109 -3.28 8.17 -6.57
N TRP A 110 -3.21 6.84 -6.59
CA TRP A 110 -2.57 6.06 -7.68
C TRP A 110 -3.05 6.40 -9.09
N PRO A 111 -4.36 6.59 -9.34
CA PRO A 111 -4.85 6.96 -10.67
C PRO A 111 -4.22 8.24 -11.23
N LEU A 112 -3.91 9.20 -10.36
CA LEU A 112 -3.30 10.49 -10.73
C LEU A 112 -1.81 10.36 -11.03
N LEU A 113 -1.18 9.28 -10.57
CA LEU A 113 0.24 8.97 -10.74
C LEU A 113 0.49 7.90 -11.81
N ALA A 114 -0.57 7.29 -12.35
CA ALA A 114 -0.51 6.20 -13.32
C ALA A 114 0.32 6.52 -14.57
N GLY A 115 0.34 7.79 -15.01
CA GLY A 115 1.10 8.22 -16.18
C GLY A 115 2.62 8.17 -15.98
N GLN A 116 3.11 8.27 -14.75
CA GLN A 116 4.53 8.46 -14.43
C GLN A 116 5.15 7.31 -13.62
N LEU A 117 4.37 6.66 -12.75
CA LEU A 117 4.88 5.63 -11.85
C LEU A 117 5.34 4.39 -12.63
N ARG A 118 6.49 3.85 -12.23
CA ARG A 118 7.11 2.61 -12.75
C ARG A 118 7.34 1.60 -11.64
N SER A 119 7.60 2.07 -10.43
CA SER A 119 7.84 1.21 -9.28
C SER A 119 6.97 1.66 -8.11
N LEU A 120 6.27 0.71 -7.51
CA LEU A 120 5.44 0.90 -6.33
C LEU A 120 5.85 -0.13 -5.28
N LEU A 121 6.25 0.36 -4.12
CA LEU A 121 6.55 -0.44 -2.95
C LEU A 121 5.53 -0.16 -1.86
N ILE A 122 4.93 -1.22 -1.30
CA ILE A 122 4.00 -1.15 -0.18
C ILE A 122 4.47 -2.13 0.87
N ASP A 123 5.10 -1.62 1.93
CA ASP A 123 5.69 -2.42 3.01
C ASP A 123 4.95 -2.21 4.33
N GLY A 124 5.00 -3.17 5.24
CA GLY A 124 4.41 -3.08 6.57
C GLY A 124 2.91 -3.39 6.59
N LEU A 125 2.37 -4.07 5.57
CA LEU A 125 0.94 -4.37 5.50
C LEU A 125 0.55 -5.44 6.52
N GLN A 126 -0.48 -5.20 7.31
CA GLN A 126 -1.09 -6.27 8.11
C GLN A 126 -2.14 -7.03 7.29
N PRO A 127 -2.46 -8.28 7.65
CA PRO A 127 -3.57 -9.01 7.04
C PRO A 127 -4.88 -8.20 7.14
N GLY A 128 -5.59 -8.07 6.03
CA GLY A 128 -6.86 -7.33 5.96
C GLY A 128 -6.74 -5.81 5.79
N CYS A 129 -5.54 -5.22 5.83
CA CYS A 129 -5.37 -3.78 5.59
C CYS A 129 -5.57 -3.37 4.14
N MET A 130 -5.39 -4.30 3.21
CA MET A 130 -5.59 -4.03 1.80
C MET A 130 -7.00 -4.45 1.39
N GLN A 131 -7.78 -3.50 0.88
CA GLN A 131 -9.14 -3.77 0.41
C GLN A 131 -9.20 -3.97 -1.10
N ALA A 132 -10.32 -4.49 -1.59
CA ALA A 132 -10.58 -4.61 -3.02
C ALA A 132 -10.48 -3.27 -3.75
N ALA A 133 -10.87 -2.15 -3.10
CA ALA A 133 -10.74 -0.80 -3.64
C ALA A 133 -9.27 -0.43 -3.92
N THR A 134 -8.37 -0.71 -2.96
CA THR A 134 -6.92 -0.54 -3.17
C THR A 134 -6.43 -1.31 -4.39
N MET A 135 -6.87 -2.57 -4.56
CA MET A 135 -6.51 -3.36 -5.74
C MET A 135 -7.07 -2.78 -7.06
N GLN A 136 -8.28 -2.21 -7.04
CA GLN A 136 -8.82 -1.52 -8.21
C GLN A 136 -8.00 -0.28 -8.59
N HIS A 137 -7.43 0.44 -7.62
CA HIS A 137 -6.56 1.58 -7.91
C HIS A 137 -5.20 1.13 -8.47
N ILE A 138 -4.60 0.07 -7.94
CA ILE A 138 -3.34 -0.47 -8.45
C ILE A 138 -3.49 -0.94 -9.91
N ARG A 139 -4.63 -1.53 -10.29
CA ARG A 139 -4.94 -1.91 -11.70
C ARG A 139 -4.77 -0.77 -12.71
N GLN A 140 -4.92 0.48 -12.27
CA GLN A 140 -4.84 1.65 -13.15
C GLN A 140 -3.39 2.06 -13.46
N LEU A 141 -2.41 1.49 -12.76
CA LEU A 141 -0.99 1.77 -12.94
C LEU A 141 -0.41 0.98 -14.14
N SER A 142 -0.97 1.18 -15.34
CA SER A 142 -0.64 0.36 -16.53
C SER A 142 0.83 0.37 -16.94
N ARG A 143 1.60 1.38 -16.50
CA ARG A 143 3.03 1.54 -16.78
C ARG A 143 3.93 0.96 -15.71
N LEU A 144 3.37 0.35 -14.66
CA LEU A 144 4.14 -0.19 -13.55
C LEU A 144 4.97 -1.36 -14.03
N THR A 145 6.29 -1.29 -13.86
CA THR A 145 7.25 -2.34 -14.19
C THR A 145 7.67 -3.13 -12.95
N CYS A 146 7.53 -2.55 -11.76
CA CYS A 146 7.90 -3.17 -10.48
C CYS A 146 6.80 -2.95 -9.44
N LEU A 147 6.29 -4.04 -8.86
CA LEU A 147 5.34 -4.03 -7.75
C LEU A 147 5.92 -4.88 -6.61
N SER A 148 6.19 -4.26 -5.47
CA SER A 148 6.62 -4.96 -4.25
C SER A 148 5.58 -4.75 -3.15
N MET A 149 5.09 -5.84 -2.57
CA MET A 149 4.15 -5.82 -1.46
C MET A 149 4.66 -6.75 -0.35
N GLN A 150 4.86 -6.19 0.84
CA GLN A 150 5.34 -6.92 2.01
C GLN A 150 4.30 -6.91 3.13
N PHE A 151 3.89 -8.11 3.52
CA PHE A 151 2.90 -8.37 4.55
C PHE A 151 3.59 -8.82 5.83
N LEU A 152 3.37 -8.06 6.91
CA LEU A 152 3.76 -8.41 8.26
C LEU A 152 2.67 -9.24 8.91
N TYR A 153 2.96 -10.48 9.25
CA TYR A 153 2.05 -11.29 10.06
C TYR A 153 2.16 -10.89 11.53
N PHE A 154 1.09 -10.31 12.06
CA PHE A 154 0.82 -10.28 13.49
C PHE A 154 -0.30 -11.29 13.76
N HIS A 155 -0.25 -11.98 14.91
CA HIS A 155 -1.27 -12.96 15.27
C HIS A 155 -2.67 -12.38 15.00
N PRO A 156 -3.51 -13.06 14.19
CA PRO A 156 -4.80 -12.53 13.81
C PRO A 156 -5.63 -12.35 15.08
N SER A 157 -5.98 -11.11 15.39
CA SER A 157 -7.13 -10.88 16.25
C SER A 157 -8.34 -11.46 15.52
N PRO A 158 -9.14 -12.33 16.16
CA PRO A 158 -10.24 -13.04 15.52
C PRO A 158 -11.38 -12.15 15.00
N GLU A 159 -11.29 -10.82 15.15
CA GLU A 159 -12.38 -9.87 14.91
C GLU A 159 -12.16 -8.93 13.71
N VAL A 160 -11.03 -8.99 12.99
CA VAL A 160 -10.83 -8.12 11.81
C VAL A 160 -11.71 -8.61 10.65
N SER A 161 -12.85 -7.94 10.47
CA SER A 161 -13.98 -8.32 9.61
C SER A 161 -13.86 -7.87 8.14
N ALA A 162 -12.75 -7.25 7.74
CA ALA A 162 -12.55 -6.86 6.34
C ALA A 162 -12.21 -8.10 5.49
N PRO A 163 -12.91 -8.34 4.37
CA PRO A 163 -12.58 -9.47 3.52
C PRO A 163 -11.16 -9.26 2.97
N PRO A 164 -10.26 -10.23 3.15
CA PRO A 164 -8.90 -10.13 2.63
C PRO A 164 -8.96 -10.02 1.11
N VAL A 165 -7.94 -9.35 0.55
CA VAL A 165 -7.62 -9.43 -0.88
C VAL A 165 -7.72 -10.89 -1.31
N THR A 166 -8.60 -11.18 -2.26
CA THR A 166 -8.73 -12.54 -2.77
C THR A 166 -7.63 -12.82 -3.80
N PRO A 167 -7.26 -14.09 -4.02
CA PRO A 167 -6.41 -14.47 -5.15
C PRO A 167 -6.92 -13.92 -6.49
N THR A 168 -8.25 -13.85 -6.66
CA THR A 168 -8.90 -13.30 -7.85
C THR A 168 -8.67 -11.80 -8.01
N ASP A 169 -8.68 -11.04 -6.91
CA ASP A 169 -8.40 -9.61 -6.94
C ASP A 169 -6.97 -9.36 -7.42
N LEU A 170 -6.00 -10.05 -6.82
CA LEU A 170 -4.60 -9.97 -7.20
C LEU A 170 -4.37 -10.43 -8.65
N ALA A 171 -4.98 -11.55 -9.07
CA ALA A 171 -4.89 -12.03 -10.44
C ALA A 171 -5.40 -10.98 -11.45
N GLY A 172 -6.49 -10.28 -11.12
CA GLY A 172 -6.98 -9.18 -11.96
C GLY A 172 -6.08 -7.94 -11.94
N VAL A 173 -5.34 -7.67 -10.85
CA VAL A 173 -4.25 -6.67 -10.85
C VAL A 173 -3.18 -7.06 -11.84
N LEU A 174 -2.61 -8.26 -11.68
CA LEU A 174 -1.51 -8.74 -12.53
C LEU A 174 -1.90 -8.81 -14.01
N ALA A 175 -3.14 -9.19 -14.32
CA ALA A 175 -3.64 -9.19 -15.70
C ALA A 175 -3.76 -7.78 -16.30
N SER A 176 -3.91 -6.74 -15.48
CA SER A 176 -4.04 -5.35 -15.91
C SER A 176 -2.69 -4.62 -16.05
N LEU A 177 -1.66 -5.07 -15.31
CA LEU A 177 -0.32 -4.50 -15.32
C LEU A 177 0.54 -5.10 -16.46
N CYS A 178 0.24 -4.70 -17.70
CA CYS A 178 0.87 -5.28 -18.90
C CYS A 178 2.37 -4.98 -19.05
N GLU A 179 2.89 -3.94 -18.40
CA GLU A 179 4.31 -3.59 -18.39
C GLU A 179 5.08 -4.20 -17.19
N LEU A 180 4.41 -4.96 -16.32
CA LEU A 180 5.02 -5.51 -15.10
C LEU A 180 6.12 -6.52 -15.44
N GLN A 181 7.32 -6.29 -14.90
CA GLN A 181 8.50 -7.13 -15.08
C GLN A 181 8.92 -7.78 -13.76
N GLU A 182 8.72 -7.07 -12.65
CA GLU A 182 9.11 -7.48 -11.31
C GLU A 182 7.88 -7.48 -10.41
N LEU A 183 7.61 -8.64 -9.81
CA LEU A 183 6.61 -8.82 -8.78
C LEU A 183 7.27 -9.44 -7.56
N GLU A 184 7.21 -8.74 -6.45
CA GLU A 184 7.69 -9.22 -5.17
C GLU A 184 6.54 -9.25 -4.17
N LEU A 185 6.24 -10.45 -3.68
CA LEU A 185 5.22 -10.68 -2.65
C LEU A 185 5.90 -11.34 -1.47
N GLN A 186 6.21 -10.55 -0.43
CA GLN A 186 6.81 -11.06 0.79
C GLN A 186 5.73 -11.27 1.85
N CYS A 187 5.68 -12.48 2.40
CA CYS A 187 4.81 -12.84 3.53
C CYS A 187 5.70 -13.49 4.59
N THR A 188 5.73 -12.96 5.81
CA THR A 188 6.67 -13.42 6.85
C THR A 188 6.30 -14.74 7.52
N GLU A 189 5.21 -15.42 7.12
CA GLU A 189 4.77 -16.73 7.65
C GLU A 189 4.16 -17.63 6.56
N PRO A 190 3.94 -18.95 6.81
CA PRO A 190 3.67 -19.93 5.76
C PRO A 190 2.46 -19.53 4.91
N THR A 191 2.71 -19.55 3.60
CA THR A 191 1.88 -19.05 2.49
C THR A 191 0.48 -19.66 2.40
N ASP A 192 0.19 -20.67 3.23
CA ASP A 192 -1.05 -21.46 3.22
C ASP A 192 -2.30 -20.69 3.68
N ARG A 193 -2.18 -19.47 4.21
CA ARG A 193 -3.35 -18.71 4.73
C ARG A 193 -3.72 -17.44 3.99
N LEU A 194 -2.84 -16.87 3.16
CA LEU A 194 -3.14 -15.65 2.40
C LEU A 194 -3.91 -15.92 1.11
N LEU A 195 -3.80 -17.14 0.54
CA LEU A 195 -4.44 -17.51 -0.72
C LEU A 195 -5.53 -18.58 -0.59
N LEU A 196 -5.71 -19.19 0.59
CA LEU A 196 -6.57 -20.36 0.78
C LEU A 196 -7.69 -20.18 1.81
N GLN A 197 -8.09 -18.95 2.14
CA GLN A 197 -9.46 -18.77 2.62
C GLN A 197 -10.41 -18.88 1.42
N GLU A 198 -10.63 -20.12 0.96
CA GLU A 198 -11.93 -20.44 0.37
C GLU A 198 -13.02 -19.97 1.36
N PRO A 199 -14.19 -19.50 0.88
CA PRO A 199 -15.31 -19.20 1.75
C PRO A 199 -15.85 -20.49 2.37
N ALA A 200 -15.16 -20.98 3.39
CA ALA A 200 -15.47 -22.17 4.15
C ALA A 200 -16.68 -21.88 5.05
N ALA A 201 -17.87 -21.91 4.45
CA ALA A 201 -19.15 -22.33 5.05
C ALA A 201 -20.34 -21.95 4.16
N ALA A 202 -20.29 -20.82 3.45
CA ALA A 202 -21.44 -20.31 2.70
C ALA A 202 -21.66 -21.00 1.34
N ALA A 203 -20.59 -21.37 0.64
CA ALA A 203 -20.69 -22.04 -0.66
C ALA A 203 -21.17 -23.50 -0.53
N ALA A 204 -20.76 -24.21 0.52
CA ALA A 204 -21.22 -25.57 0.81
C ALA A 204 -22.70 -25.59 1.26
N ALA A 205 -23.16 -24.58 2.00
CA ALA A 205 -24.56 -24.45 2.40
C ALA A 205 -25.49 -24.15 1.21
N ALA A 206 -25.06 -23.31 0.26
CA ALA A 206 -25.83 -23.02 -0.95
C ALA A 206 -25.92 -24.24 -1.90
N ALA A 207 -24.85 -25.03 -2.02
CA ALA A 207 -24.87 -26.27 -2.79
C ALA A 207 -25.74 -27.37 -2.15
N ALA A 208 -25.75 -27.47 -0.81
CA ALA A 208 -26.61 -28.40 -0.08
C ALA A 208 -28.10 -28.01 -0.14
N ALA A 209 -28.42 -26.71 -0.12
CA ALA A 209 -29.79 -26.22 -0.25
C ALA A 209 -30.37 -26.39 -1.67
N ALA A 210 -29.53 -26.39 -2.71
CA ALA A 210 -29.94 -26.64 -4.09
C ALA A 210 -30.21 -28.11 -4.43
N LEU A 211 -29.83 -29.05 -3.55
CA LEU A 211 -29.94 -30.51 -3.74
C LEU A 211 -31.14 -31.16 -3.05
N GLN A 212 -32.07 -30.39 -2.46
CA GLN A 212 -33.37 -30.92 -2.01
C GLN A 212 -34.54 -30.45 -2.87
N PRO A 213 -34.76 -31.03 -4.06
CA PRO A 213 -36.06 -30.98 -4.71
C PRO A 213 -36.97 -32.08 -4.14
N GLY A 214 -38.00 -31.67 -3.39
CA GLY A 214 -39.29 -32.36 -3.30
C GLY A 214 -39.31 -33.80 -2.79
N MET A 215 -39.53 -33.96 -1.48
CA MET A 215 -40.26 -35.12 -0.94
C MET A 215 -41.25 -34.67 0.14
N GLN A 216 -42.29 -33.95 -0.27
CA GLN A 216 -43.55 -33.89 0.47
C GLN A 216 -44.71 -33.78 -0.51
N GLN A 217 -45.16 -34.93 -1.04
CA GLN A 217 -46.58 -35.17 -1.32
C GLN A 217 -46.84 -36.68 -1.24
N GLN A 218 -47.42 -37.09 -0.12
CA GLN A 218 -48.59 -37.98 0.06
C GLN A 218 -48.49 -38.76 1.37
#